data_AF-T1HJC3-F1
#
_entry.id   AF-T1HJC3-F1
#
_cell.length_a   1.000
_cell.length_b   1.000
_cell.length_c   1.000
_cell.angle_alpha   90.00
_cell.angle_beta   90.00
_cell.angle_gamma   90.00
#
_symmetry.space_group_name_H-M   'P 1'
#
loop_
_entity.id
_entity.type
_entity.pdbx_description
1 polymer ?
#
loop_
_entity_poly.entity_id
_entity_poly.type
_entity_poly.pdbx_seq_one_letter_code
_entity_poly.pdbx_strand_id
1 'polypeptide(L)'
;MSFTDLLRHLVGSMPGLWRCLALRKLGMRLLLDDEVNDSTLRVVDRYGARELGISIYNLNVIFPQNPVSLIGSKPGMMYLELFGPSEEFLQSLQGSIEAQPSELILSKLSELQNRLRHGLPIISKYLAGYLITWDGLESRQMVFDLIKWAHFDTFADLCSSILLPLSRLYICSNVDTKVRILHAFENLVINMVSVHMERLQQEQNKLETIFGRPKWLDEPLDTFTKFCSHVQSLIMTGLMMEGLDSTSLILQAVSFYNTIITLQVEFSLICLIVPLPPLVRAGLVSMNHIVLSEIALLILRYKKDVIPLLESLGEVDLFSIEIDLLNEMSEIMMDYLWSREDLSKVESHSLISKSNIRENVKSHPGVFPLIEFLCSKLKVNPNKINKKVGSTSNFDKLFTRNR
;
A
#
# COMPACT_ATOMS: atom_id res chain seq x y z
N MET A 1 1.22 -42.93 39.98
CA MET A 1 1.41 -42.21 38.71
C MET A 1 0.97 -40.78 38.95
N SER A 2 1.90 -39.83 38.98
CA SER A 2 1.56 -38.44 39.33
C SER A 2 0.70 -37.81 38.22
N PHE A 3 -0.04 -36.75 38.55
CA PHE A 3 -0.79 -35.98 37.56
C PHE A 3 0.11 -35.45 36.43
N THR A 4 1.38 -35.17 36.75
CA THR A 4 2.41 -34.76 35.79
C THR A 4 2.85 -35.90 34.86
N ASP A 5 2.86 -37.16 35.32
CA ASP A 5 3.16 -38.32 34.49
C ASP A 5 2.02 -38.66 33.51
N LEU A 6 0.76 -38.47 33.95
CA LEU A 6 -0.42 -38.66 33.09
C LEU A 6 -0.47 -37.62 31.95
N LEU A 7 -0.12 -36.36 32.25
CA LEU A 7 -0.07 -35.28 31.27
C LEU A 7 1.08 -35.44 30.27
N ARG A 8 2.27 -35.90 30.70
CA ARG A 8 3.37 -36.21 29.78
C ARG A 8 3.00 -37.32 28.81
N HIS A 9 2.26 -38.33 29.26
CA HIS A 9 1.85 -39.45 28.42
C HIS A 9 0.80 -39.05 27.37
N LEU A 10 -0.13 -38.15 27.73
CA LEU A 10 -1.15 -37.59 26.84
C LEU A 10 -0.59 -36.60 25.82
N VAL A 11 0.37 -35.76 26.21
CA VAL A 11 1.07 -34.85 25.28
C VAL A 11 2.04 -35.62 24.38
N GLY A 12 2.53 -36.78 24.83
CA GLY A 12 3.42 -37.69 24.09
C GLY A 12 2.82 -38.26 22.80
N SER A 13 1.50 -38.48 22.76
CA SER A 13 0.79 -39.15 21.68
C SER A 13 0.17 -38.22 20.64
N MET A 14 0.31 -36.89 20.78
CA MET A 14 -0.31 -35.92 19.88
C MET A 14 0.60 -35.55 18.67
N PRO A 15 0.03 -35.40 17.45
CA PRO A 15 0.75 -34.87 16.29
C PRO A 15 1.30 -33.45 16.54
N GLY A 16 2.46 -33.13 15.94
CA GLY A 16 3.31 -31.99 16.31
C GLY A 16 2.63 -30.63 16.47
N LEU A 17 1.62 -30.31 15.64
CA LEU A 17 0.91 -29.02 15.71
C LEU A 17 0.01 -28.91 16.95
N TRP A 18 -0.65 -30.00 17.34
CA TRP A 18 -1.50 -30.08 18.54
C TRP A 18 -0.67 -30.09 19.82
N ARG A 19 0.55 -30.64 19.75
CA ARG A 19 1.52 -30.63 20.84
C ARG A 19 1.97 -29.21 21.18
N CYS A 20 2.24 -28.38 20.17
CA CYS A 20 2.59 -26.96 20.36
C CYS A 20 1.42 -26.13 20.93
N LEU A 21 0.18 -26.41 20.51
CA LEU A 21 -1.02 -25.76 21.04
C LEU A 21 -1.36 -26.17 22.48
N ALA A 22 -1.18 -27.45 22.83
CA ALA A 22 -1.38 -27.94 24.20
C ALA A 22 -0.34 -27.36 25.17
N LEU A 23 0.93 -27.28 24.74
CA LEU A 23 2.01 -26.67 25.53
C LEU A 23 1.81 -25.15 25.73
N ARG A 24 1.20 -24.46 24.76
CA ARG A 24 0.83 -23.04 24.82
C ARG A 24 -0.24 -22.73 25.89
N LYS A 25 -1.12 -23.69 26.24
CA LYS A 25 -2.13 -23.54 27.31
C LYS A 25 -1.59 -23.89 28.69
N LEU A 26 -0.62 -24.81 28.77
CA LEU A 26 0.02 -25.23 30.02
C LEU A 26 1.08 -24.24 30.52
N GLY A 27 1.79 -23.57 29.61
CA GLY A 27 2.85 -22.59 29.96
C GLY A 27 2.37 -21.32 30.67
N MET A 28 1.08 -20.98 30.63
CA MET A 28 0.53 -19.83 31.36
C MET A 28 0.16 -20.11 32.83
N ARG A 29 0.29 -21.37 33.31
CA ARG A 29 -0.21 -21.76 34.65
C ARG A 29 0.86 -22.19 35.65
N LEU A 30 2.13 -22.23 35.25
CA LEU A 30 3.25 -22.63 36.10
C LEU A 30 4.21 -21.44 36.26
N LEU A 31 3.80 -20.50 37.10
CA LEU A 31 4.68 -19.54 37.75
C LEU A 31 4.52 -19.72 39.25
N LEU A 32 5.64 -19.62 39.97
CA LEU A 32 5.90 -19.95 41.37
C LEU A 32 6.41 -21.38 41.58
N ASP A 33 7.68 -21.61 41.25
CA ASP A 33 8.69 -21.95 42.26
C ASP A 33 10.10 -21.92 41.65
N ASP A 34 11.02 -21.35 42.42
CA ASP A 34 12.43 -21.11 42.13
C ASP A 34 13.23 -22.41 41.89
N GLU A 35 14.14 -22.39 40.92
CA GLU A 35 15.51 -22.94 41.05
C GLU A 35 16.36 -22.51 39.84
N VAL A 36 17.35 -21.65 40.10
CA VAL A 36 18.29 -21.12 39.10
C VAL A 36 19.38 -22.16 38.83
N ASN A 37 19.42 -22.70 37.60
CA ASN A 37 20.47 -23.59 37.13
C ASN A 37 21.53 -22.79 36.33
N ASP A 38 22.81 -23.14 36.53
CA ASP A 38 24.02 -22.40 36.14
C ASP A 38 24.38 -22.45 34.63
N SER A 39 23.39 -22.73 33.76
CA SER A 39 23.54 -22.81 32.30
C SER A 39 22.59 -21.85 31.58
N THR A 40 22.50 -20.63 32.09
CA THR A 40 21.59 -19.59 31.58
C THR A 40 22.25 -18.80 30.45
N LEU A 41 21.52 -18.61 29.35
CA LEU A 41 22.04 -18.12 28.08
C LEU A 41 21.29 -16.84 27.66
N ARG A 42 21.98 -15.78 27.21
CA ARG A 42 21.33 -14.49 26.89
C ARG A 42 20.72 -14.52 25.49
N VAL A 43 19.54 -13.92 25.31
CA VAL A 43 18.86 -13.82 23.99
C VAL A 43 19.76 -13.24 22.90
N VAL A 44 20.64 -12.30 23.26
CA VAL A 44 21.48 -11.55 22.32
C VAL A 44 22.66 -12.37 21.77
N ASP A 45 22.94 -13.53 22.37
CA ASP A 45 24.00 -14.42 21.92
C ASP A 45 23.56 -15.18 20.66
N ARG A 46 24.51 -15.53 19.78
CA ARG A 46 24.22 -15.97 18.39
C ARG A 46 23.50 -17.33 18.35
N TYR A 47 22.16 -17.30 18.28
CA TYR A 47 21.34 -18.49 18.05
C TYR A 47 20.76 -18.56 16.64
N GLY A 48 20.73 -19.77 16.06
CA GLY A 48 19.79 -20.12 15.01
C GLY A 48 18.36 -20.26 15.56
N ALA A 49 17.34 -20.14 14.71
CA ALA A 49 15.93 -20.19 15.13
C ALA A 49 15.56 -21.46 15.93
N ARG A 50 16.20 -22.59 15.61
CA ARG A 50 16.04 -23.87 16.32
C ARG A 50 16.57 -23.82 17.75
N GLU A 51 17.72 -23.19 17.95
CA GLU A 51 18.39 -23.11 19.25
C GLU A 51 17.67 -22.12 20.16
N LEU A 52 17.23 -20.98 19.62
CA LEU A 52 16.37 -20.03 20.34
C LEU A 52 15.08 -20.71 20.82
N GLY A 53 14.43 -21.51 19.96
CA GLY A 53 13.23 -22.27 20.33
C GLY A 53 13.48 -23.28 21.45
N ILE A 54 14.62 -23.97 21.44
CA ILE A 54 15.01 -24.92 22.51
C ILE A 54 15.30 -24.17 23.82
N SER A 55 16.01 -23.04 23.76
CA SER A 55 16.34 -22.24 24.94
C SER A 55 15.10 -21.66 25.61
N ILE A 56 14.13 -21.16 24.81
CA ILE A 56 12.84 -20.68 25.33
C ILE A 56 12.05 -21.83 25.96
N TYR A 57 12.03 -23.01 25.32
CA TYR A 57 11.36 -24.19 25.87
C TYR A 57 11.92 -24.62 27.23
N ASN A 58 13.24 -24.49 27.40
CA ASN A 58 13.93 -24.83 28.64
C ASN A 58 13.94 -23.69 29.68
N LEU A 59 13.28 -22.56 29.42
CA LEU A 59 13.25 -21.36 30.29
C LEU A 59 14.64 -20.77 30.62
N ASN A 60 15.70 -21.15 29.89
CA ASN A 60 17.09 -20.73 30.16
C ASN A 60 17.46 -19.41 29.45
N VAL A 61 16.50 -18.50 29.28
CA VAL A 61 16.66 -17.30 28.48
C VAL A 61 16.83 -16.08 29.38
N ILE A 62 18.03 -15.50 29.39
CA ILE A 62 18.28 -14.21 30.04
C ILE A 62 17.98 -13.08 29.05
N PHE A 63 17.02 -12.24 29.41
CA PHE A 63 16.77 -11.00 28.69
C PHE A 63 17.86 -9.97 28.98
N PRO A 64 18.25 -9.16 27.99
CA PRO A 64 19.18 -8.06 28.23
C PRO A 64 18.56 -7.06 29.21
N GLN A 65 19.39 -6.47 30.07
CA GLN A 65 18.95 -5.41 31.00
C GLN A 65 18.38 -4.19 30.26
N ASN A 66 18.89 -3.91 29.05
CA ASN A 66 18.30 -2.93 28.16
C ASN A 66 17.44 -3.65 27.11
N PRO A 67 16.11 -3.62 27.21
CA PRO A 67 15.23 -4.31 26.27
C PRO A 67 15.34 -3.74 24.85
N VAL A 68 15.73 -2.48 24.66
CA VAL A 68 15.93 -1.88 23.33
C VAL A 68 17.04 -2.60 22.56
N SER A 69 18.02 -3.20 23.24
CA SER A 69 19.08 -3.98 22.57
C SER A 69 18.55 -5.20 21.80
N LEU A 70 17.32 -5.65 22.05
CA LEU A 70 16.68 -6.74 21.31
C LEU A 70 16.58 -6.41 19.81
N ILE A 71 16.29 -5.15 19.44
CA ILE A 71 16.22 -4.76 18.01
C ILE A 71 17.58 -4.77 17.32
N GLY A 72 18.66 -4.68 18.10
CA GLY A 72 20.04 -4.70 17.59
C GLY A 72 20.52 -6.09 17.17
N SER A 73 19.82 -7.16 17.57
CA SER A 73 20.25 -8.54 17.34
C SER A 73 19.21 -9.35 16.55
N LYS A 74 19.68 -10.25 15.69
CA LYS A 74 18.79 -11.14 14.92
C LYS A 74 17.90 -12.03 15.82
N PRO A 75 18.41 -12.65 16.90
CA PRO A 75 17.56 -13.43 17.80
C PRO A 75 16.56 -12.56 18.58
N GLY A 76 16.94 -11.35 18.97
CA GLY A 76 16.01 -10.41 19.61
C GLY A 76 14.87 -9.97 18.69
N MET A 77 15.16 -9.70 17.42
CA MET A 77 14.12 -9.41 16.41
C MET A 77 13.18 -10.61 16.21
N MET A 78 13.71 -11.85 16.17
CA MET A 78 12.89 -13.07 16.11
C MET A 78 12.03 -13.24 17.36
N TYR A 79 12.56 -12.93 18.53
CA TYR A 79 11.80 -12.96 19.78
C TYR A 79 10.62 -11.97 19.74
N LEU A 80 10.89 -10.71 19.36
CA LEU A 80 9.86 -9.69 19.24
C LEU A 80 8.79 -10.06 18.19
N GLU A 81 9.18 -10.71 17.11
CA GLU A 81 8.27 -11.21 16.07
C GLU A 81 7.34 -12.33 16.60
N LEU A 82 7.87 -13.25 17.41
CA LEU A 82 7.12 -14.39 17.93
C LEU A 82 6.21 -14.05 19.11
N PHE A 83 6.68 -13.21 20.02
CA PHE A 83 6.01 -12.90 21.29
C PHE A 83 5.35 -11.52 21.32
N GLY A 84 5.69 -10.66 20.36
CA GLY A 84 5.34 -9.24 20.41
C GLY A 84 6.26 -8.44 21.34
N PRO A 85 6.30 -7.11 21.19
CA PRO A 85 6.99 -6.24 22.14
C PRO A 85 6.23 -6.17 23.48
N SER A 86 6.95 -6.27 24.59
CA SER A 86 6.40 -6.08 25.93
C SER A 86 6.19 -4.59 26.26
N GLU A 87 5.37 -4.28 27.27
CA GLU A 87 5.19 -2.91 27.75
C GLU A 87 6.52 -2.28 28.22
N GLU A 88 7.36 -3.04 28.93
CA GLU A 88 8.69 -2.59 29.37
C GLU A 88 9.60 -2.23 28.18
N PHE A 89 9.56 -3.04 27.11
CA PHE A 89 10.29 -2.75 25.88
C PHE A 89 9.81 -1.45 25.25
N LEU A 90 8.49 -1.26 25.17
CA LEU A 90 7.87 -0.06 24.60
C LEU A 90 8.24 1.19 25.41
N GLN A 91 8.18 1.15 26.74
CA GLN A 91 8.56 2.28 27.60
C GLN A 91 10.04 2.64 27.44
N SER A 92 10.94 1.65 27.45
CA SER A 92 12.38 1.87 27.26
C SER A 92 12.70 2.42 25.86
N LEU A 93 11.98 1.95 24.85
CA LEU A 93 12.10 2.43 23.48
C LEU A 93 11.64 3.88 23.35
N GLN A 94 10.53 4.25 23.99
CA GLN A 94 10.04 5.63 24.00
C GLN A 94 11.09 6.58 24.57
N GLY A 95 11.69 6.26 25.72
CA GLY A 95 12.76 7.07 26.29
C GLY A 95 13.98 7.21 25.37
N SER A 96 14.30 6.16 24.62
CA SER A 96 15.41 6.18 23.64
C SER A 96 15.12 7.07 22.43
N ILE A 97 13.87 7.08 21.95
CA ILE A 97 13.45 7.91 20.81
C ILE A 97 13.32 9.39 21.23
N GLU A 98 12.82 9.67 22.43
CA GLU A 98 12.65 11.04 22.94
C GLU A 98 13.98 11.74 23.23
N ALA A 99 15.01 11.00 23.67
CA ALA A 99 16.32 11.58 23.99
C ALA A 99 17.05 12.08 22.73
N GLN A 100 17.17 11.24 21.70
CA GLN A 100 17.57 11.58 20.33
C GLN A 100 17.48 10.30 19.49
N PRO A 101 16.61 10.22 18.48
CA PRO A 101 16.48 9.00 17.71
C PRO A 101 17.69 8.87 16.75
N SER A 102 18.53 7.87 16.98
CA SER A 102 19.59 7.56 16.02
C SER A 102 19.00 6.94 14.75
N GLU A 103 19.56 7.25 13.58
CA GLU A 103 19.16 6.69 12.29
C GLU A 103 19.20 5.14 12.31
N LEU A 104 20.17 4.57 13.04
CA LEU A 104 20.28 3.13 13.23
C LEU A 104 19.10 2.54 14.00
N ILE A 105 18.64 3.21 15.05
CA ILE A 105 17.46 2.78 15.82
C ILE A 105 16.22 2.85 14.93
N LEU A 106 16.00 3.95 14.21
CA LEU A 106 14.84 4.13 13.33
C LEU A 106 14.83 3.12 12.17
N SER A 107 15.98 2.82 11.57
CA SER A 107 16.12 1.75 10.57
C SER A 107 15.71 0.39 11.13
N LYS A 108 16.15 0.06 12.35
CA LYS A 108 15.77 -1.20 13.02
C LYS A 108 14.31 -1.26 13.42
N LEU A 109 13.71 -0.12 13.74
CA LEU A 109 12.28 -0.03 14.02
C LEU A 109 11.44 -0.21 12.77
N SER A 110 11.89 0.32 11.63
CA SER A 110 11.26 0.01 10.35
C SER A 110 11.35 -1.48 10.04
N GLU A 111 12.52 -2.12 10.22
CA GLU A 111 12.67 -3.58 10.06
C GLU A 111 11.70 -4.35 10.97
N LEU A 112 11.55 -3.90 12.22
CA LEU A 112 10.65 -4.52 13.20
C LEU A 112 9.19 -4.38 12.78
N GLN A 113 8.73 -3.18 12.39
CA GLN A 113 7.36 -2.94 11.92
C GLN A 113 7.03 -3.80 10.68
N ASN A 114 7.99 -3.98 9.76
CA ASN A 114 7.83 -4.86 8.60
C ASN A 114 7.63 -6.32 9.00
N ARG A 115 8.42 -6.83 9.96
CA ARG A 115 8.29 -8.21 10.46
C ARG A 115 6.99 -8.43 11.22
N LEU A 116 6.62 -7.48 12.08
CA LEU A 116 5.39 -7.53 12.84
C LEU A 116 4.14 -7.34 11.98
N ARG A 117 4.30 -6.80 10.77
CA ARG A 117 3.20 -6.30 9.93
C ARG A 117 2.25 -5.42 10.75
N HIS A 118 2.81 -4.57 11.61
CA HIS A 118 2.06 -3.75 12.56
C HIS A 118 2.83 -2.46 12.88
N GLY A 119 2.11 -1.36 12.96
CA GLY A 119 2.65 -0.08 13.41
C GLY A 119 2.88 -0.01 14.90
N LEU A 120 4.02 0.53 15.31
CA LEU A 120 4.28 0.76 16.73
C LEU A 120 3.72 2.13 17.12
N PRO A 121 2.83 2.26 18.12
CA PRO A 121 2.23 3.55 18.51
C PRO A 121 3.26 4.64 18.83
N ILE A 122 4.38 4.24 19.44
CA ILE A 122 5.50 5.14 19.77
C ILE A 122 6.10 5.79 18.52
N ILE A 123 6.14 5.04 17.41
CA ILE A 123 6.66 5.54 16.13
C ILE A 123 5.69 6.53 15.52
N SER A 124 4.39 6.24 15.54
CA SER A 124 3.38 7.21 15.10
C SER A 124 3.43 8.50 15.91
N LYS A 125 3.60 8.41 17.23
CA LYS A 125 3.76 9.58 18.10
C LYS A 125 5.01 10.38 17.75
N TYR A 126 6.13 9.71 17.50
CA TYR A 126 7.36 10.36 17.04
C TYR A 126 7.17 11.03 15.68
N LEU A 127 6.59 10.33 14.71
CA LEU A 127 6.32 10.86 13.37
C LEU A 127 5.40 12.09 13.43
N ALA A 128 4.38 12.09 14.30
CA ALA A 128 3.47 13.22 14.48
C ALA A 128 4.21 14.51 14.86
N GLY A 129 5.26 14.40 15.69
CA GLY A 129 6.11 15.55 16.04
C GLY A 129 7.12 15.87 14.95
N TYR A 130 7.83 14.86 14.43
CA TYR A 130 8.92 15.04 13.48
C TYR A 130 8.44 15.60 12.13
N LEU A 131 7.32 15.11 11.61
CA LEU A 131 6.78 15.53 10.31
C LEU A 131 6.36 17.00 10.26
N ILE A 132 6.08 17.61 11.40
CA ILE A 132 5.74 19.04 11.47
C ILE A 132 6.95 19.92 11.08
N THR A 133 8.16 19.50 11.44
CA THR A 133 9.40 20.23 11.18
C THR A 133 10.23 19.64 10.05
N TRP A 134 9.80 18.52 9.47
CA TRP A 134 10.55 17.81 8.44
C TRP A 134 10.50 18.54 7.10
N ASP A 135 11.68 18.73 6.48
CA ASP A 135 11.87 19.45 5.23
C ASP A 135 11.74 18.56 3.98
N GLY A 136 11.56 17.25 4.15
CA GLY A 136 11.48 16.29 3.05
C GLY A 136 12.84 15.84 2.50
N LEU A 137 13.97 16.27 3.06
CA LEU A 137 15.31 15.91 2.59
C LEU A 137 15.97 14.89 3.51
N GLU A 138 16.02 15.19 4.81
CA GLU A 138 16.73 14.36 5.78
C GLU A 138 16.04 13.00 5.98
N SER A 139 16.83 11.92 5.98
CA SER A 139 16.36 10.56 6.28
C SER A 139 15.11 10.13 5.48
N ARG A 140 14.95 10.66 4.25
CA ARG A 140 13.71 10.56 3.47
C ARG A 140 13.18 9.14 3.30
N GLN A 141 14.04 8.23 2.89
CA GLN A 141 13.64 6.84 2.66
C GLN A 141 13.13 6.20 3.96
N MET A 142 13.86 6.41 5.06
CA MET A 142 13.51 5.90 6.37
C MET A 142 12.16 6.46 6.86
N VAL A 143 11.89 7.76 6.68
CA VAL A 143 10.61 8.37 7.06
C VAL A 143 9.45 7.71 6.32
N PHE A 144 9.54 7.57 4.99
CA PHE A 144 8.49 6.89 4.22
C PHE A 144 8.33 5.42 4.59
N ASP A 145 9.43 4.74 4.91
CA ASP A 145 9.43 3.35 5.39
C ASP A 145 8.79 3.18 6.79
N LEU A 146 8.77 4.21 7.63
CA LEU A 146 8.04 4.19 8.90
C LEU A 146 6.55 4.50 8.70
N ILE A 147 6.23 5.45 7.81
CA ILE A 147 4.85 5.89 7.53
C ILE A 147 3.97 4.77 6.99
N LYS A 148 4.52 3.86 6.16
CA LYS A 148 3.75 2.73 5.59
C LYS A 148 3.11 1.82 6.65
N TRP A 149 3.63 1.84 7.87
CA TRP A 149 3.14 1.08 9.01
C TRP A 149 2.63 2.01 10.11
N ALA A 150 2.08 3.18 9.78
CA ALA A 150 1.54 4.08 10.79
C ALA A 150 0.42 3.42 11.59
N HIS A 151 0.54 3.47 12.93
CA HIS A 151 -0.55 3.15 13.84
C HIS A 151 -1.38 4.41 14.15
N PHE A 152 -2.69 4.29 14.17
CA PHE A 152 -3.63 5.35 14.52
C PHE A 152 -4.91 4.74 15.07
N ASP A 153 -5.58 5.45 15.98
CA ASP A 153 -6.84 5.01 16.56
C ASP A 153 -8.04 5.42 15.69
N THR A 154 -8.08 6.68 15.26
CA THR A 154 -9.14 7.23 14.41
C THR A 154 -8.58 7.87 13.14
N PHE A 155 -9.43 8.07 12.13
CA PHE A 155 -9.05 8.84 10.94
C PHE A 155 -8.59 10.26 11.29
N ALA A 156 -9.16 10.89 12.32
CA ALA A 156 -8.75 12.22 12.77
C ALA A 156 -7.30 12.23 13.30
N ASP A 157 -6.90 11.16 14.00
CA ASP A 157 -5.53 10.99 14.47
C ASP A 157 -4.57 10.80 13.30
N LEU A 158 -4.91 9.93 12.34
CA LEU A 158 -4.11 9.74 11.12
C LEU A 158 -3.96 11.07 10.35
N CYS A 159 -5.05 11.81 10.22
CA CYS A 159 -5.10 13.08 9.50
C CYS A 159 -4.18 14.13 10.13
N SER A 160 -4.30 14.32 11.44
CA SER A 160 -3.51 15.32 12.17
C SER A 160 -2.03 14.95 12.31
N SER A 161 -1.72 13.66 12.49
CA SER A 161 -0.34 13.18 12.73
C SER A 161 0.48 13.01 11.45
N ILE A 162 -0.12 12.59 10.34
CA ILE A 162 0.62 12.19 9.14
C ILE A 162 0.12 12.90 7.90
N LEU A 163 -1.19 12.85 7.62
CA LEU A 163 -1.71 13.31 6.33
C LEU A 163 -1.54 14.82 6.14
N LEU A 164 -1.87 15.63 7.15
CA LEU A 164 -1.75 17.09 7.06
C LEU A 164 -0.28 17.57 7.02
N PRO A 165 0.64 17.08 7.86
CA PRO A 165 2.06 17.39 7.72
C PRO A 165 2.61 17.04 6.34
N LEU A 166 2.33 15.84 5.83
CA LEU A 166 2.75 15.45 4.48
C LEU A 166 2.06 16.26 3.39
N SER A 167 0.80 16.68 3.56
CA SER A 167 0.12 17.57 2.60
C SER A 167 0.80 18.93 2.51
N ARG A 168 1.25 19.48 3.65
CA ARG A 168 2.00 20.75 3.67
C ARG A 168 3.32 20.60 2.92
N LEU A 169 4.06 19.52 3.20
CA LEU A 169 5.29 19.21 2.48
C LEU A 169 5.02 18.99 0.99
N TYR A 170 3.94 18.30 0.64
CA TYR A 170 3.52 18.06 -0.73
C TYR A 170 3.36 19.36 -1.50
N ILE A 171 2.62 20.32 -0.95
CA ILE A 171 2.37 21.62 -1.61
C ILE A 171 3.68 22.39 -1.84
N CYS A 172 4.58 22.40 -0.87
CA CYS A 172 5.82 23.19 -0.93
C CYS A 172 7.00 22.50 -1.65
N SER A 173 6.84 21.26 -2.10
CA SER A 173 7.94 20.45 -2.64
C SER A 173 7.89 20.27 -4.15
N ASN A 174 8.95 19.68 -4.70
CA ASN A 174 9.06 19.35 -6.12
C ASN A 174 8.27 18.07 -6.49
N VAL A 175 8.15 17.81 -7.79
CA VAL A 175 7.43 16.64 -8.33
C VAL A 175 7.94 15.30 -7.77
N ASP A 176 9.25 15.11 -7.59
CA ASP A 176 9.81 13.86 -7.05
C ASP A 176 9.31 13.60 -5.62
N THR A 177 9.36 14.62 -4.76
CA THR A 177 8.83 14.50 -3.39
C THR A 177 7.32 14.26 -3.39
N LYS A 178 6.56 14.94 -4.27
CA LYS A 178 5.11 14.72 -4.44
C LYS A 178 4.80 13.27 -4.81
N VAL A 179 5.51 12.72 -5.79
CA VAL A 179 5.38 11.31 -6.21
C VAL A 179 5.68 10.36 -5.06
N ARG A 180 6.76 10.61 -4.30
CA ARG A 180 7.12 9.77 -3.15
C ARG A 180 6.10 9.82 -2.02
N ILE A 181 5.49 10.98 -1.77
CA ILE A 181 4.40 11.10 -0.79
C ILE A 181 3.19 10.27 -1.23
N LEU A 182 2.78 10.36 -2.50
CA LEU A 182 1.69 9.52 -3.02
C LEU A 182 2.02 8.03 -2.93
N HIS A 183 3.25 7.65 -3.25
CA HIS A 183 3.71 6.27 -3.11
C HIS A 183 3.73 5.81 -1.64
N ALA A 184 4.08 6.67 -0.69
CA ALA A 184 4.00 6.35 0.73
C ALA A 184 2.55 6.11 1.19
N PHE A 185 1.60 6.91 0.70
CA PHE A 185 0.17 6.71 0.93
C PHE A 185 -0.38 5.44 0.27
N GLU A 186 0.09 5.10 -0.93
CA GLU A 186 -0.20 3.84 -1.60
C GLU A 186 0.25 2.65 -0.75
N ASN A 187 1.49 2.67 -0.22
CA ASN A 187 1.96 1.60 0.67
C ASN A 187 1.20 1.55 2.00
N LEU A 188 0.82 2.70 2.55
CA LEU A 188 0.00 2.76 3.75
C LEU A 188 -1.38 2.11 3.54
N VAL A 189 -2.06 2.38 2.43
CA VAL A 189 -3.38 1.78 2.16
C VAL A 189 -3.28 0.28 1.89
N ILE A 190 -2.24 -0.17 1.17
CA ILE A 190 -1.97 -1.61 0.98
C ILE A 190 -1.84 -2.29 2.35
N ASN A 191 -0.99 -1.75 3.23
CA ASN A 191 -0.79 -2.34 4.55
C ASN A 191 -2.05 -2.28 5.40
N MET A 192 -2.78 -1.16 5.36
CA MET A 192 -4.03 -0.99 6.10
C MET A 192 -5.08 -2.03 5.71
N VAL A 193 -5.29 -2.23 4.40
CA VAL A 193 -6.31 -3.16 3.88
C VAL A 193 -5.84 -4.61 3.99
N SER A 194 -4.68 -4.96 3.43
CA SER A 194 -4.22 -6.35 3.35
C SER A 194 -4.01 -6.96 4.73
N VAL A 195 -3.42 -6.22 5.67
CA VAL A 195 -3.22 -6.74 7.03
C VAL A 195 -4.53 -6.85 7.79
N HIS A 196 -5.44 -5.88 7.63
CA HIS A 196 -6.74 -5.97 8.29
C HIS A 196 -7.54 -7.18 7.77
N MET A 197 -7.62 -7.37 6.45
CA MET A 197 -8.35 -8.47 5.84
C MET A 197 -7.75 -9.83 6.21
N GLU A 198 -6.42 -9.96 6.21
CA GLU A 198 -5.76 -11.19 6.67
C GLU A 198 -6.05 -11.50 8.15
N ARG A 199 -6.06 -10.48 9.03
CA ARG A 199 -6.36 -10.68 10.45
C ARG A 199 -7.80 -11.14 10.68
N LEU A 200 -8.74 -10.57 9.94
CA LEU A 200 -10.14 -11.02 9.93
C LEU A 200 -10.25 -12.50 9.52
N GLN A 201 -9.48 -12.93 8.52
CA GLN A 201 -9.47 -14.32 8.06
C GLN A 201 -8.81 -15.30 9.06
N GLN A 202 -7.81 -14.84 9.81
CA GLN A 202 -7.00 -15.69 10.69
C GLN A 202 -7.47 -15.76 12.15
N GLU A 203 -8.46 -14.94 12.56
CA GLU A 203 -8.88 -14.78 13.97
C GLU A 203 -7.69 -14.46 14.93
N GLN A 204 -6.62 -13.86 14.41
CA GLN A 204 -5.38 -13.61 15.15
C GLN A 204 -5.33 -12.18 15.68
N ASN A 205 -5.77 -11.98 16.93
CA ASN A 205 -5.78 -10.67 17.59
C ASN A 205 -4.69 -10.49 18.66
N LYS A 206 -3.60 -11.26 18.61
CA LYS A 206 -2.53 -11.18 19.64
C LYS A 206 -1.99 -9.75 19.83
N LEU A 207 -1.72 -9.04 18.73
CA LEU A 207 -1.19 -7.67 18.81
C LEU A 207 -2.25 -6.66 19.24
N GLU A 208 -3.53 -6.92 18.99
CA GLU A 208 -4.64 -6.10 19.52
C GLU A 208 -4.77 -6.22 21.03
N THR A 209 -4.32 -7.33 21.64
CA THR A 209 -4.26 -7.43 23.10
C THR A 209 -3.13 -6.59 23.71
N ILE A 210 -2.07 -6.32 22.96
CA ILE A 210 -0.90 -5.55 23.43
C ILE A 210 -1.07 -4.06 23.17
N PHE A 211 -1.54 -3.69 21.97
CA PHE A 211 -1.67 -2.29 21.55
C PHE A 211 -3.10 -1.75 21.65
N GLY A 212 -4.07 -2.59 21.99
CA GLY A 212 -5.49 -2.27 21.86
C GLY A 212 -6.00 -2.48 20.43
N ARG A 213 -7.33 -2.65 20.30
CA ARG A 213 -8.01 -2.64 19.00
C ARG A 213 -8.20 -1.18 18.56
N PRO A 214 -7.65 -0.77 17.41
CA PRO A 214 -7.87 0.58 16.88
C PRO A 214 -9.35 0.86 16.63
N LYS A 215 -9.83 2.07 16.97
CA LYS A 215 -11.25 2.46 16.84
C LYS A 215 -11.73 2.54 15.40
N TRP A 216 -10.84 2.85 14.45
CA TRP A 216 -11.20 2.90 13.03
C TRP A 216 -11.66 1.54 12.47
N LEU A 217 -11.36 0.43 13.18
CA LEU A 217 -11.87 -0.90 12.87
C LEU A 217 -13.36 -1.08 13.17
N ASP A 218 -14.00 -0.11 13.83
CA ASP A 218 -15.44 -0.11 14.03
C ASP A 218 -16.16 0.30 12.73
N GLU A 219 -15.56 1.22 11.96
CA GLU A 219 -16.06 1.70 10.66
C GLU A 219 -14.91 1.75 9.61
N PRO A 220 -14.39 0.57 9.19
CA PRO A 220 -13.20 0.51 8.34
C PRO A 220 -13.42 1.09 6.95
N LEU A 221 -14.62 0.92 6.37
CA LEU A 221 -14.97 1.46 5.05
C LEU A 221 -15.03 2.99 5.04
N ASP A 222 -15.52 3.61 6.11
CA ASP A 222 -15.55 5.07 6.25
C ASP A 222 -14.13 5.64 6.34
N THR A 223 -13.26 5.03 7.15
CA THR A 223 -11.86 5.41 7.26
C THR A 223 -11.11 5.25 5.93
N PHE A 224 -11.32 4.13 5.24
CA PHE A 224 -10.76 3.86 3.92
C PHE A 224 -11.21 4.90 2.88
N THR A 225 -12.50 5.22 2.84
CA THR A 225 -13.07 6.19 1.91
C THR A 225 -12.52 7.59 2.18
N LYS A 226 -12.48 8.02 3.45
CA LYS A 226 -11.90 9.32 3.86
C LYS A 226 -10.42 9.42 3.50
N PHE A 227 -9.67 8.33 3.66
CA PHE A 227 -8.26 8.27 3.24
C PHE A 227 -8.13 8.40 1.72
N CYS A 228 -8.90 7.63 0.94
CA CYS A 228 -8.86 7.72 -0.51
C CYS A 228 -9.23 9.12 -1.00
N SER A 229 -10.28 9.74 -0.45
CA SER A 229 -10.66 11.12 -0.76
C SER A 229 -9.56 12.13 -0.47
N HIS A 230 -8.81 11.94 0.62
CA HIS A 230 -7.65 12.78 0.92
C HIS A 230 -6.54 12.63 -0.15
N VAL A 231 -6.21 11.40 -0.54
CA VAL A 231 -5.22 11.15 -1.60
C VAL A 231 -5.69 11.71 -2.96
N GLN A 232 -6.98 11.56 -3.29
CA GLN A 232 -7.57 12.17 -4.49
C GLN A 232 -7.44 13.70 -4.47
N SER A 233 -7.69 14.34 -3.33
CA SER A 233 -7.48 15.78 -3.17
C SER A 233 -6.03 16.18 -3.47
N LEU A 234 -5.04 15.41 -2.99
CA LEU A 234 -3.63 15.67 -3.29
C LEU A 234 -3.27 15.42 -4.76
N ILE A 235 -3.80 14.36 -5.38
CA ILE A 235 -3.64 14.13 -6.82
C ILE A 235 -4.18 15.34 -7.60
N MET A 236 -5.39 15.79 -7.27
CA MET A 236 -5.99 16.97 -7.90
C MET A 236 -5.12 18.22 -7.71
N THR A 237 -4.69 18.50 -6.48
CA THR A 237 -3.79 19.63 -6.18
C THR A 237 -2.48 19.53 -6.96
N GLY A 238 -1.86 18.35 -7.01
CA GLY A 238 -0.63 18.11 -7.76
C GLY A 238 -0.78 18.38 -9.26
N LEU A 239 -1.86 17.86 -9.88
CA LEU A 239 -2.15 18.09 -11.29
C LEU A 239 -2.37 19.58 -11.59
N MET A 240 -3.04 20.31 -10.69
CA MET A 240 -3.26 21.75 -10.84
C MET A 240 -1.99 22.58 -10.67
N MET A 241 -1.06 22.14 -9.82
CA MET A 241 0.19 22.86 -9.55
C MET A 241 1.27 22.61 -10.60
N GLU A 242 1.44 21.35 -11.02
CA GLU A 242 2.52 20.92 -11.92
C GLU A 242 2.11 20.97 -13.40
N GLY A 243 0.81 21.12 -13.67
CA GLY A 243 0.25 21.03 -15.02
C GLY A 243 0.13 19.58 -15.52
N LEU A 244 -0.43 19.45 -16.73
CA LEU A 244 -0.76 18.16 -17.34
C LEU A 244 0.46 17.44 -17.95
N ASP A 245 1.64 18.06 -17.94
CA ASP A 245 2.87 17.51 -18.53
C ASP A 245 3.67 16.61 -17.58
N SER A 246 3.30 16.58 -16.29
CA SER A 246 4.01 15.83 -15.26
C SER A 246 3.73 14.33 -15.36
N THR A 247 4.43 13.66 -16.28
CA THR A 247 4.33 12.20 -16.53
C THR A 247 4.47 11.38 -15.25
N SER A 248 5.48 11.66 -14.42
CA SER A 248 5.74 10.88 -13.20
C SER A 248 4.60 11.00 -12.19
N LEU A 249 4.01 12.19 -12.06
CA LEU A 249 2.89 12.42 -11.16
C LEU A 249 1.63 11.71 -11.66
N ILE A 250 1.34 11.79 -12.96
CA ILE A 250 0.18 11.11 -13.56
C ILE A 250 0.32 9.60 -13.41
N LEU A 251 1.49 9.03 -13.73
CA LEU A 251 1.72 7.60 -13.58
C LEU A 251 1.61 7.14 -12.12
N GLN A 252 2.12 7.92 -11.17
CA GLN A 252 1.96 7.61 -9.74
C GLN A 252 0.49 7.68 -9.29
N ALA A 253 -0.28 8.66 -9.80
CA ALA A 253 -1.71 8.74 -9.53
C ALA A 253 -2.46 7.52 -10.11
N VAL A 254 -2.11 7.10 -11.34
CA VAL A 254 -2.67 5.88 -11.95
C VAL A 254 -2.28 4.63 -11.17
N SER A 255 -1.04 4.53 -10.68
CA SER A 255 -0.58 3.44 -9.81
C SER A 255 -1.47 3.33 -8.57
N PHE A 256 -1.73 4.46 -7.91
CA PHE A 256 -2.61 4.49 -6.74
C PHE A 256 -3.99 3.90 -7.04
N TYR A 257 -4.68 4.35 -8.11
CA TYR A 257 -5.98 3.77 -8.48
C TYR A 257 -5.89 2.29 -8.85
N ASN A 258 -4.85 1.89 -9.58
CA ASN A 258 -4.61 0.49 -9.91
C ASN A 258 -4.44 -0.39 -8.67
N THR A 259 -3.78 0.14 -7.64
CA THR A 259 -3.63 -0.50 -6.33
C THR A 259 -4.98 -0.61 -5.62
N ILE A 260 -5.80 0.45 -5.62
CA ILE A 260 -7.16 0.40 -5.05
C ILE A 260 -8.02 -0.64 -5.75
N ILE A 261 -8.00 -0.72 -7.09
CA ILE A 261 -8.72 -1.75 -7.86
C ILE A 261 -8.25 -3.15 -7.45
N THR A 262 -6.93 -3.36 -7.35
CA THR A 262 -6.38 -4.67 -6.96
C THR A 262 -6.86 -5.06 -5.56
N LEU A 263 -6.78 -4.16 -4.59
CA LEU A 263 -7.28 -4.40 -3.23
C LEU A 263 -8.80 -4.68 -3.23
N GLN A 264 -9.56 -3.93 -4.01
CA GLN A 264 -11.00 -4.11 -4.13
C GLN A 264 -11.36 -5.50 -4.67
N VAL A 265 -10.68 -5.94 -5.72
CA VAL A 265 -10.95 -7.24 -6.36
C VAL A 265 -10.44 -8.40 -5.51
N GLU A 266 -9.25 -8.28 -4.93
CA GLU A 266 -8.64 -9.34 -4.10
C GLU A 266 -9.44 -9.60 -2.82
N PHE A 267 -9.99 -8.54 -2.22
CA PHE A 267 -10.68 -8.60 -0.94
C PHE A 267 -12.19 -8.41 -1.03
N SER A 268 -12.76 -8.37 -2.25
CA SER A 268 -14.20 -8.16 -2.52
C SER A 268 -14.80 -6.97 -1.77
N LEU A 269 -14.10 -5.83 -1.79
CA LEU A 269 -14.53 -4.63 -1.06
C LEU A 269 -15.73 -3.96 -1.75
N ILE A 270 -16.76 -3.64 -0.98
CA ILE A 270 -17.94 -2.89 -1.44
C ILE A 270 -17.64 -1.39 -1.35
N CYS A 271 -16.83 -0.88 -2.29
CA CYS A 271 -16.50 0.53 -2.42
C CYS A 271 -16.14 0.86 -3.86
N LEU A 272 -16.47 2.05 -4.38
CA LEU A 272 -16.02 2.49 -5.71
C LEU A 272 -15.32 3.84 -5.63
N ILE A 273 -14.00 3.84 -5.80
CA ILE A 273 -13.19 5.06 -5.87
C ILE A 273 -12.88 5.33 -7.34
N VAL A 274 -13.54 6.32 -7.94
CA VAL A 274 -13.42 6.64 -9.38
C VAL A 274 -12.21 7.53 -9.66
N PRO A 275 -11.47 7.35 -10.77
CA PRO A 275 -10.43 8.28 -11.19
C PRO A 275 -10.96 9.69 -11.43
N LEU A 276 -10.18 10.68 -11.05
CA LEU A 276 -10.55 12.09 -11.25
C LEU A 276 -10.64 12.42 -12.75
N PRO A 277 -11.69 13.11 -13.23
CA PRO A 277 -11.77 13.52 -14.65
C PRO A 277 -10.54 14.34 -15.12
N PRO A 278 -9.98 15.26 -14.30
CA PRO A 278 -8.72 15.93 -14.62
C PRO A 278 -7.54 14.99 -14.84
N LEU A 279 -7.46 13.85 -14.13
CA LEU A 279 -6.41 12.86 -14.33
C LEU A 279 -6.55 12.17 -15.69
N VAL A 280 -7.77 11.75 -16.05
CA VAL A 280 -8.05 11.15 -17.36
C VAL A 280 -7.72 12.12 -18.47
N ARG A 281 -8.12 13.39 -18.32
CA ARG A 281 -7.79 14.45 -19.27
C ARG A 281 -6.30 14.69 -19.38
N ALA A 282 -5.57 14.73 -18.26
CA ALA A 282 -4.11 14.86 -18.25
C ALA A 282 -3.46 13.74 -19.08
N GLY A 283 -3.96 12.52 -18.93
CA GLY A 283 -3.49 11.39 -19.72
C GLY A 283 -3.81 11.48 -21.20
N LEU A 284 -5.00 11.96 -21.54
CA LEU A 284 -5.44 12.12 -22.92
C LEU A 284 -4.65 13.18 -23.67
N VAL A 285 -4.22 14.27 -23.03
CA VAL A 285 -3.42 15.32 -23.69
C VAL A 285 -1.91 15.10 -23.54
N SER A 286 -1.50 14.01 -22.88
CA SER A 286 -0.10 13.75 -22.58
C SER A 286 0.70 13.44 -23.85
N MET A 287 1.88 14.04 -23.95
CA MET A 287 2.87 13.75 -25.01
C MET A 287 3.54 12.39 -24.84
N ASN A 288 3.12 11.57 -23.87
CA ASN A 288 3.72 10.28 -23.57
C ASN A 288 2.70 9.14 -23.79
N HIS A 289 2.95 8.28 -24.79
CA HIS A 289 2.11 7.12 -25.08
C HIS A 289 1.96 6.15 -23.89
N ILE A 290 2.94 6.08 -22.98
CA ILE A 290 2.85 5.24 -21.79
C ILE A 290 1.73 5.76 -20.89
N VAL A 291 1.66 7.07 -20.65
CA VAL A 291 0.61 7.68 -19.84
C VAL A 291 -0.77 7.41 -20.43
N LEU A 292 -0.93 7.62 -21.74
CA LEU A 292 -2.18 7.35 -22.43
C LEU A 292 -2.59 5.86 -22.31
N SER A 293 -1.63 4.95 -22.47
CA SER A 293 -1.85 3.51 -22.33
C SER A 293 -2.28 3.13 -20.91
N GLU A 294 -1.63 3.68 -19.89
CA GLU A 294 -1.94 3.41 -18.48
C GLU A 294 -3.33 3.94 -18.09
N ILE A 295 -3.72 5.11 -18.59
CA ILE A 295 -5.06 5.68 -18.36
C ILE A 295 -6.14 4.86 -19.07
N ALA A 296 -5.90 4.42 -20.30
CA ALA A 296 -6.82 3.52 -21.01
C ALA A 296 -6.96 2.17 -20.29
N LEU A 297 -5.83 1.61 -19.81
CA LEU A 297 -5.82 0.38 -19.03
C LEU A 297 -6.59 0.57 -17.71
N LEU A 298 -6.42 1.69 -17.03
CA LEU A 298 -7.12 1.99 -15.78
C LEU A 298 -8.65 1.94 -15.97
N ILE A 299 -9.16 2.69 -16.96
CA ILE A 299 -10.60 2.70 -17.28
C ILE A 299 -11.09 1.30 -17.67
N LEU A 300 -10.28 0.56 -18.44
CA LEU A 300 -10.61 -0.81 -18.83
C LEU A 300 -10.71 -1.74 -17.61
N ARG A 301 -9.83 -1.62 -16.62
CA ARG A 301 -9.86 -2.42 -15.39
C ARG A 301 -11.12 -2.16 -14.56
N TYR A 302 -11.57 -0.91 -14.46
CA TYR A 302 -12.87 -0.65 -13.82
C TYR A 302 -14.00 -1.39 -14.51
N LYS A 303 -14.04 -1.35 -15.86
CA LYS A 303 -15.10 -2.01 -16.63
C LYS A 303 -15.04 -3.53 -16.63
N LYS A 304 -13.84 -4.12 -16.57
CA LYS A 304 -13.66 -5.58 -16.65
C LYS A 304 -13.59 -6.27 -15.31
N ASP A 305 -13.08 -5.59 -14.28
CA ASP A 305 -12.78 -6.21 -13.01
C ASP A 305 -13.73 -5.70 -11.92
N VAL A 306 -13.92 -4.38 -11.83
CA VAL A 306 -14.67 -3.74 -10.72
C VAL A 306 -16.18 -3.78 -10.91
N ILE A 307 -16.69 -3.32 -12.06
CA ILE A 307 -18.14 -3.30 -12.31
C ILE A 307 -18.74 -4.72 -12.24
N PRO A 308 -18.16 -5.75 -12.89
CA PRO A 308 -18.68 -7.11 -12.78
C PRO A 308 -18.62 -7.67 -11.35
N LEU A 309 -17.62 -7.27 -10.55
CA LEU A 309 -17.57 -7.62 -9.13
C LEU A 309 -18.75 -7.00 -8.38
N LEU A 310 -19.02 -5.70 -8.57
CA LEU A 310 -20.16 -5.02 -7.94
C LEU A 310 -21.51 -5.61 -8.39
N GLU A 311 -21.63 -5.99 -9.67
CA GLU A 311 -22.78 -6.73 -10.21
C GLU A 311 -22.97 -8.08 -9.49
N SER A 312 -21.89 -8.83 -9.31
CA SER A 312 -21.95 -10.13 -8.62
C SER A 312 -22.32 -10.02 -7.14
N LEU A 313 -22.01 -8.88 -6.51
CA LEU A 313 -22.38 -8.57 -5.13
C LEU A 313 -23.79 -7.97 -5.01
N GLY A 314 -24.40 -7.55 -6.12
CA GLY A 314 -25.72 -6.92 -6.13
C GLY A 314 -25.72 -5.45 -5.71
N GLU A 315 -24.55 -4.78 -5.75
CA GLU A 315 -24.33 -3.44 -5.18
C GLU A 315 -24.17 -2.34 -6.25
N VAL A 316 -24.55 -2.61 -7.49
CA VAL A 316 -24.40 -1.68 -8.62
C VAL A 316 -25.20 -0.40 -8.40
N ASP A 317 -26.42 -0.52 -7.89
CA ASP A 317 -27.33 0.60 -7.72
C ASP A 317 -26.78 1.65 -6.73
N LEU A 318 -25.99 1.21 -5.74
CA LEU A 318 -25.33 2.09 -4.77
C LEU A 318 -24.31 3.03 -5.43
N PHE A 319 -23.73 2.63 -6.56
CA PHE A 319 -22.64 3.34 -7.23
C PHE A 319 -23.01 3.78 -8.65
N SER A 320 -24.30 3.95 -8.93
CA SER A 320 -24.82 4.31 -10.25
C SER A 320 -24.20 5.61 -10.81
N ILE A 321 -24.06 6.65 -9.97
CA ILE A 321 -23.47 7.93 -10.35
C ILE A 321 -21.99 7.76 -10.75
N GLU A 322 -21.23 7.00 -9.97
CA GLU A 322 -19.83 6.70 -10.21
C GLU A 322 -19.61 5.87 -11.48
N ILE A 323 -20.50 4.92 -11.74
CA ILE A 323 -20.48 4.09 -12.95
C ILE A 323 -20.80 4.92 -14.19
N ASP A 324 -21.79 5.82 -14.11
CA ASP A 324 -22.12 6.76 -15.18
C ASP A 324 -20.92 7.67 -15.51
N LEU A 325 -20.24 8.17 -14.49
CA LEU A 325 -19.02 8.98 -14.66
C LEU A 325 -17.89 8.19 -15.37
N LEU A 326 -17.69 6.92 -15.01
CA LEU A 326 -16.72 6.04 -15.70
C LEU A 326 -17.09 5.78 -17.16
N ASN A 327 -18.38 5.67 -17.45
CA ASN A 327 -18.88 5.53 -18.81
C ASN A 327 -18.64 6.80 -19.63
N GLU A 328 -18.97 7.97 -19.08
CA GLU A 328 -18.69 9.27 -19.70
C GLU A 328 -17.20 9.45 -20.01
N MET A 329 -16.30 9.13 -19.06
CA MET A 329 -14.85 9.17 -19.30
C MET A 329 -14.41 8.25 -20.44
N SER A 330 -15.01 7.07 -20.55
CA SER A 330 -14.71 6.12 -21.62
C SER A 330 -15.16 6.64 -22.99
N GLU A 331 -16.33 7.26 -23.05
CA GLU A 331 -16.87 7.88 -24.27
C GLU A 331 -15.99 9.04 -24.72
N ILE A 332 -15.64 9.96 -23.81
CA ILE A 332 -14.72 11.07 -24.08
C ILE A 332 -13.38 10.55 -24.63
N MET A 333 -12.82 9.51 -24.02
CA MET A 333 -11.57 8.90 -24.49
C MET A 333 -11.72 8.31 -25.89
N MET A 334 -12.82 7.60 -26.16
CA MET A 334 -13.09 7.03 -27.47
C MET A 334 -13.28 8.11 -28.53
N ASP A 335 -13.98 9.19 -28.20
CA ASP A 335 -14.25 10.27 -29.14
C ASP A 335 -13.02 11.11 -29.44
N TYR A 336 -12.21 11.40 -28.42
CA TYR A 336 -10.94 12.09 -28.57
C TYR A 336 -9.97 11.29 -29.45
N LEU A 337 -9.82 10.00 -29.17
CA LEU A 337 -8.85 9.18 -29.88
C LEU A 337 -9.34 8.79 -31.29
N TRP A 338 -10.62 8.44 -31.45
CA TRP A 338 -11.12 7.81 -32.66
C TRP A 338 -12.12 8.63 -33.47
N SER A 339 -12.82 9.59 -32.84
CA SER A 339 -13.96 10.29 -33.46
C SER A 339 -13.63 11.70 -33.94
N ARG A 340 -12.36 12.15 -34.05
CA ARG A 340 -12.00 13.48 -34.61
C ARG A 340 -12.73 14.66 -33.94
N GLU A 341 -13.34 14.46 -32.76
CA GLU A 341 -14.07 15.51 -32.07
C GLU A 341 -13.15 16.24 -31.09
N ASP A 342 -13.18 17.57 -31.16
CA ASP A 342 -12.40 18.42 -30.27
C ASP A 342 -12.94 18.31 -28.83
N LEU A 343 -12.05 18.17 -27.84
CA LEU A 343 -12.39 18.20 -26.40
C LEU A 343 -13.18 19.45 -25.98
N SER A 344 -13.13 20.51 -26.79
CA SER A 344 -13.84 21.78 -26.58
C SER A 344 -15.36 21.70 -26.63
N LYS A 345 -15.95 20.62 -27.18
CA LYS A 345 -17.41 20.44 -27.18
C LYS A 345 -17.98 19.92 -25.86
N VAL A 346 -17.14 19.38 -24.97
CA VAL A 346 -17.55 18.72 -23.73
C VAL A 346 -17.61 19.69 -22.54
N GLU A 347 -17.11 20.93 -22.67
CA GLU A 347 -17.17 21.93 -21.60
C GLU A 347 -17.93 23.19 -22.01
N SER A 348 -19.11 23.39 -21.42
CA SER A 348 -19.78 24.70 -21.36
C SER A 348 -19.21 25.63 -20.28
N HIS A 349 -18.30 25.17 -19.41
CA HIS A 349 -17.78 25.98 -18.30
C HIS A 349 -16.34 25.63 -17.88
N SER A 350 -15.31 25.97 -18.66
CA SER A 350 -14.05 26.50 -18.09
C SER A 350 -13.12 27.12 -19.15
N LEU A 351 -12.37 28.13 -18.73
CA LEU A 351 -11.49 28.97 -19.53
C LEU A 351 -10.15 28.26 -19.81
N ILE A 352 -10.10 27.40 -20.83
CA ILE A 352 -8.84 27.00 -21.47
C ILE A 352 -9.00 27.18 -22.97
N SER A 353 -8.02 27.84 -23.59
CA SER A 353 -8.03 28.31 -24.98
C SER A 353 -8.60 27.30 -25.96
N LYS A 354 -9.48 27.77 -26.85
CA LYS A 354 -9.91 27.10 -28.09
C LYS A 354 -8.70 26.72 -28.94
N SER A 355 -8.04 25.61 -28.59
CA SER A 355 -7.09 24.97 -29.48
C SER A 355 -7.90 24.00 -30.33
N ASN A 356 -8.13 24.39 -31.58
CA ASN A 356 -8.77 23.56 -32.61
C ASN A 356 -7.79 22.45 -33.04
N ILE A 357 -7.36 21.61 -32.11
CA ILE A 357 -6.49 20.49 -32.45
C ILE A 357 -7.37 19.25 -32.59
N ARG A 358 -7.80 19.02 -33.84
CA ARG A 358 -8.47 17.77 -34.25
C ARG A 358 -7.45 16.64 -34.23
N GLU A 359 -7.15 16.14 -33.05
CA GLU A 359 -6.33 14.96 -32.88
C GLU A 359 -7.17 13.70 -33.14
N ASN A 360 -6.54 12.70 -33.74
CA ASN A 360 -6.99 11.32 -33.71
C ASN A 360 -5.78 10.48 -33.30
N VAL A 361 -5.92 9.19 -33.00
CA VAL A 361 -4.78 8.34 -32.58
C VAL A 361 -3.56 8.48 -33.50
N LYS A 362 -3.75 8.71 -34.81
CA LYS A 362 -2.66 8.88 -35.77
C LYS A 362 -2.00 10.25 -35.78
N SER A 363 -2.62 11.26 -35.20
CA SER A 363 -2.06 12.60 -35.09
C SER A 363 -1.86 13.02 -33.64
N HIS A 364 -2.21 12.16 -32.69
CA HIS A 364 -1.99 12.36 -31.27
C HIS A 364 -0.49 12.46 -31.01
N PRO A 365 0.01 13.55 -30.42
CA PRO A 365 1.43 13.86 -30.41
C PRO A 365 2.22 12.86 -29.53
N GLY A 366 1.59 12.27 -28.52
CA GLY A 366 2.22 11.20 -27.74
C GLY A 366 2.31 9.85 -28.44
N VAL A 367 1.47 9.57 -29.45
CA VAL A 367 1.38 8.25 -30.12
C VAL A 367 1.96 8.29 -31.53
N PHE A 368 1.89 9.44 -32.20
CA PHE A 368 2.36 9.60 -33.57
C PHE A 368 3.82 9.18 -33.77
N PRO A 369 4.78 9.51 -32.89
CA PRO A 369 6.16 9.04 -33.05
C PRO A 369 6.28 7.51 -33.08
N LEU A 370 5.46 6.81 -32.28
CA LEU A 370 5.40 5.35 -32.27
C LEU A 370 4.79 4.81 -33.57
N ILE A 371 3.72 5.44 -34.06
CA ILE A 371 3.10 5.07 -35.34
C ILE A 371 4.08 5.28 -36.48
N GLU A 372 4.78 6.41 -36.54
CA GLU A 372 5.79 6.71 -37.55
C GLU A 372 6.91 5.67 -37.52
N PHE A 373 7.41 5.34 -36.34
CA PHE A 373 8.40 4.28 -36.15
C PHE A 373 7.91 2.93 -36.71
N LEU A 374 6.71 2.49 -36.34
CA LEU A 374 6.12 1.24 -36.83
C LEU A 374 5.90 1.26 -38.34
N CYS A 375 5.44 2.38 -38.88
CA CYS A 375 5.22 2.58 -40.32
C CYS A 375 6.53 2.49 -41.11
N SER A 376 7.62 3.07 -40.58
CA SER A 376 8.95 2.97 -41.18
C SER A 376 9.43 1.52 -41.26
N LYS A 377 9.19 0.71 -40.21
CA LYS A 377 9.53 -0.71 -40.16
C LYS A 377 8.69 -1.55 -41.12
N LEU A 378 7.41 -1.20 -41.28
CA LEU A 378 6.47 -1.89 -42.14
C LEU A 378 6.52 -1.41 -43.61
N LYS A 379 7.28 -0.36 -43.92
CA LYS A 379 7.32 0.32 -45.24
C LYS A 379 5.92 0.78 -45.69
N VAL A 380 5.08 1.19 -44.74
CA VAL A 380 3.73 1.70 -44.99
C VAL A 380 3.73 3.20 -44.70
N ASN A 381 2.99 3.99 -45.47
CA ASN A 381 2.84 5.41 -45.18
C ASN A 381 1.87 5.57 -43.98
N PRO A 382 2.26 6.26 -42.89
CA PRO A 382 1.42 6.42 -41.69
C PRO A 382 0.07 7.08 -42.00
N ASN A 383 0.03 7.98 -42.99
CA ASN A 383 -1.20 8.67 -43.41
C ASN A 383 -2.17 7.77 -44.20
N LYS A 384 -1.73 6.59 -44.66
CA LYS A 384 -2.54 5.66 -45.46
C LYS A 384 -3.15 4.51 -44.65
N ILE A 385 -2.94 4.43 -43.33
CA ILE A 385 -3.53 3.39 -42.46
C ILE A 385 -5.03 3.66 -42.28
N ASN A 386 -5.89 3.39 -43.26
CA ASN A 386 -7.34 3.58 -43.11
C ASN A 386 -8.01 2.43 -42.33
N LYS A 387 -9.11 2.75 -41.63
CA LYS A 387 -10.01 1.84 -40.90
C LYS A 387 -10.44 0.66 -41.80
N LYS A 388 -9.66 -0.41 -41.85
CA LYS A 388 -10.15 -1.78 -42.07
C LYS A 388 -9.87 -2.58 -40.80
N VAL A 389 -10.42 -2.11 -39.68
CA VAL A 389 -10.63 -2.96 -38.51
C VAL A 389 -11.92 -3.71 -38.79
N GLY A 390 -11.78 -4.91 -39.34
CA GLY A 390 -12.90 -5.72 -39.85
C GLY A 390 -12.46 -6.99 -40.59
N SER A 391 -11.15 -7.16 -40.87
CA SER A 391 -10.64 -8.44 -41.36
C SER A 391 -9.29 -8.77 -40.71
N THR A 392 -9.35 -9.62 -39.68
CA THR A 392 -8.27 -10.33 -38.99
C THR A 392 -7.52 -11.27 -39.95
N SER A 393 -6.80 -10.74 -40.94
CA SER A 393 -6.02 -11.59 -41.86
C SER A 393 -4.59 -11.14 -42.13
N ASN A 394 -4.24 -9.90 -41.79
CA ASN A 394 -2.89 -9.38 -42.03
C ASN A 394 -2.02 -9.17 -40.77
N PHE A 395 -2.62 -9.05 -39.58
CA PHE A 395 -1.85 -8.97 -38.33
C PHE A 395 -1.37 -10.35 -37.84
N ASP A 396 -2.15 -11.42 -38.05
CA ASP A 396 -1.78 -12.79 -37.65
C ASP A 396 -0.61 -13.38 -38.47
N LYS A 397 -0.36 -12.85 -39.67
CA LYS A 397 0.77 -13.27 -40.52
C LYS A 397 2.11 -12.72 -40.06
N LEU A 398 2.13 -11.71 -39.18
CA LEU A 398 3.37 -11.11 -38.67
C LEU A 398 3.89 -11.82 -37.41
N PHE A 399 3.03 -12.47 -36.62
CA PHE A 399 3.44 -13.23 -35.43
C PHE A 399 3.72 -14.72 -35.70
N THR A 400 3.40 -15.23 -36.88
CA THR A 400 3.65 -16.63 -37.27
C THR A 400 4.93 -16.84 -38.09
N ARG A 401 5.68 -15.78 -38.42
CA ARG A 401 6.88 -15.89 -39.26
C ARG A 401 8.22 -15.89 -38.52
N ASN A 402 8.20 -15.81 -37.19
CA ASN A 402 9.36 -16.00 -36.32
C ASN A 402 9.09 -17.11 -35.28
N ARG A 403 8.84 -18.32 -35.77
CA ARG A 403 9.07 -19.56 -35.03
C ARG A 403 9.90 -20.50 -35.87
#